data_AF-A0A972FMN6-F1
#
_entry.id   AF-A0A972FMN6-F1
#
_cell.length_a   1.000
_cell.length_b   1.000
_cell.length_c   1.000
_cell.angle_alpha   90.00
_cell.angle_beta   90.00
_cell.angle_gamma   90.00
#
_symmetry.space_group_name_H-M   'P 1'
#
loop_
_entity.id
_entity.type
_entity.pdbx_description
1 polymer ?
#
loop_
_entity_poly.entity_id
_entity_poly.type
_entity_poly.pdbx_seq_one_letter_code
_entity_poly.pdbx_strand_id
1 'polypeptide(L)' 'MNNSELNQNIEKALEEIRPFLNSDGGDISLVSVEDGKHVKVRLQGACTACSVNQMTLKAGVETTIKKYAPQIETVVNVD' A
#
# COMPACT_ATOMS: atom_id res chain seq x y z
N MET A 1 -11.19 -16.51 4.94
CA MET A 1 -10.24 -15.91 3.98
C MET A 1 -8.91 -16.57 4.18
N ASN A 2 -8.43 -17.27 3.17
CA ASN A 2 -7.07 -17.81 3.18
C ASN A 2 -6.08 -16.69 2.80
N ASN A 3 -4.83 -16.80 3.23
CA ASN A 3 -3.79 -15.80 2.99
C ASN A 3 -3.63 -15.46 1.49
N SER A 4 -3.96 -16.41 0.60
CA SER A 4 -3.92 -16.22 -0.85
C SER A 4 -4.98 -15.23 -1.36
N GLU A 5 -6.21 -15.26 -0.84
CA GLU A 5 -7.27 -14.33 -1.26
C GLU A 5 -6.98 -12.91 -0.76
N LEU A 6 -6.44 -12.82 0.45
CA LEU A 6 -6.04 -11.55 1.05
C LEU A 6 -4.95 -10.88 0.21
N ASN A 7 -3.91 -11.62 -0.16
CA ASN A 7 -2.83 -11.10 -1.00
C ASN A 7 -3.37 -10.62 -2.35
N GLN A 8 -4.28 -11.36 -2.98
CA GLN A 8 -4.91 -10.94 -4.24
C GLN A 8 -5.72 -9.64 -4.08
N ASN A 9 -6.46 -9.49 -2.98
CA ASN A 9 -7.21 -8.27 -2.71
C ASN A 9 -6.30 -7.07 -2.48
N ILE A 10 -5.21 -7.26 -1.74
CA ILE A 10 -4.21 -6.20 -1.50
C ILE A 10 -3.53 -5.86 -2.82
N GLU A 11 -3.14 -6.84 -3.63
CA GLU A 11 -2.49 -6.61 -4.92
C GLU A 11 -3.39 -5.80 -5.86
N LYS A 12 -4.69 -6.12 -5.94
CA LYS A 12 -5.68 -5.30 -6.68
C LYS A 12 -5.75 -3.87 -6.19
N ALA A 13 -5.74 -3.67 -4.86
CA ALA A 13 -5.74 -2.34 -4.27
C ALA A 13 -4.48 -1.54 -4.67
N LEU A 14 -3.32 -2.20 -4.69
CA LEU A 14 -2.06 -1.60 -5.12
C LEU A 14 -2.06 -1.29 -6.62
N GLU A 15 -2.59 -2.17 -7.46
CA GLU A 15 -2.73 -1.94 -8.90
C GLU A 15 -3.60 -0.72 -9.22
N GLU A 16 -4.64 -0.44 -8.41
CA GLU A 16 -5.45 0.77 -8.56
C GLU A 16 -4.65 2.05 -8.25
N ILE A 17 -3.68 1.98 -7.33
CA ILE A 17 -2.89 3.13 -6.87
C ILE A 17 -1.62 3.35 -7.73
N ARG A 18 -1.04 2.28 -8.27
CA ARG A 18 0.15 2.32 -9.15
C ARG A 18 0.09 3.39 -10.24
N PRO A 19 -0.99 3.58 -11.02
CA PRO A 19 -1.01 4.63 -12.04
C PRO A 19 -0.91 6.05 -11.45
N PHE A 20 -1.51 6.29 -10.28
CA PHE A 20 -1.38 7.57 -9.58
C PHE A 20 0.05 7.79 -9.11
N LEU A 21 0.66 6.77 -8.49
CA LEU A 21 2.05 6.85 -8.05
C LEU A 21 3.03 7.04 -9.22
N ASN A 22 2.85 6.30 -10.31
CA ASN A 22 3.69 6.44 -11.50
C ASN A 22 3.58 7.83 -12.12
N SER A 23 2.40 8.46 -12.08
CA SER A 23 2.22 9.84 -12.51
C SER A 23 3.06 10.83 -11.68
N ASP A 24 3.23 10.54 -10.39
CA ASP A 24 4.09 11.30 -9.46
C ASP A 24 5.57 10.84 -9.49
N GLY A 25 5.94 9.92 -10.39
CA GLY A 25 7.30 9.37 -10.49
C GLY A 25 7.65 8.40 -9.35
N GLY A 26 6.65 7.77 -8.76
CA GLY A 26 6.74 6.76 -7.72
C GLY A 26 6.19 5.39 -8.12
N ASP A 27 6.38 4.41 -7.24
CA ASP A 27 5.78 3.08 -7.38
C ASP A 27 5.49 2.47 -6.00
N ILE A 28 4.70 1.40 -5.97
CA ILE A 28 4.39 0.64 -4.75
C ILE A 28 4.41 -0.86 -5.00
N SER A 29 4.97 -1.57 -4.04
CA SER A 29 5.02 -3.03 -4.02
C SER A 29 4.62 -3.60 -2.67
N LEU A 30 3.89 -4.72 -2.68
CA LEU A 30 3.60 -5.50 -1.48
C LEU A 30 4.87 -6.22 -1.02
N VAL A 31 5.23 -6.08 0.26
CA VAL A 31 6.39 -6.77 0.83
C VAL A 31 5.96 -8.02 1.57
N SER A 32 5.02 -7.88 2.50
CA SER A 32 4.53 -8.99 3.32
C SER A 32 3.24 -8.60 4.04
N VAL A 33 2.50 -9.61 4.48
CA VAL A 33 1.32 -9.43 5.32
C VAL A 33 1.48 -10.27 6.58
N GLU A 34 1.44 -9.63 7.75
CA GLU A 34 1.54 -10.27 9.06
C GLU A 34 0.15 -10.43 9.67
N ASP A 35 -0.15 -11.66 10.11
CA ASP A 35 -1.40 -12.07 10.76
C ASP A 35 -2.69 -11.73 9.98
N GLY A 36 -2.57 -11.44 8.69
CA GLY A 36 -3.68 -10.97 7.86
C GLY A 36 -4.25 -9.61 8.28
N LYS A 37 -3.51 -8.85 9.09
CA LYS A 37 -3.93 -7.59 9.72
C LYS A 37 -2.95 -6.45 9.48
N HIS A 38 -1.67 -6.76 9.31
CA HIS A 38 -0.61 -5.76 9.16
C HIS A 38 0.02 -5.93 7.78
N VAL A 39 -0.04 -4.90 6.94
CA VAL A 39 0.52 -4.94 5.59
C VAL A 39 1.79 -4.12 5.54
N LYS A 40 2.87 -4.74 5.08
CA LYS A 40 4.14 -4.07 4.77
C LYS A 40 4.19 -3.80 3.28
N VAL A 41 4.37 -2.54 2.90
CA VAL A 41 4.53 -2.10 1.52
C VAL A 41 5.85 -1.37 1.33
N ARG A 42 6.42 -1.42 0.14
CA ARG A 42 7.58 -0.63 -0.24
C ARG A 42 7.13 0.40 -1.26
N LEU A 43 7.18 1.66 -0.85
CA LEU A 43 7.02 2.82 -1.72
C LEU A 43 8.37 3.10 -2.37
N GLN A 44 8.40 3.33 -3.67
CA GLN A 44 9.59 3.69 -4.44
C GLN A 44 9.38 5.02 -5.17
N GLY A 45 10.49 5.69 -5.50
CA GLY A 45 10.52 6.83 -6.42
C GLY A 45 10.57 8.23 -5.77
N ALA A 46 10.26 9.24 -6.59
CA ALA A 46 10.70 10.63 -6.41
C ALA A 46 10.14 11.34 -5.16
N CYS A 47 9.00 10.88 -4.63
CA CYS A 47 8.36 11.51 -3.46
C CYS A 47 9.00 11.13 -2.11
N THR A 48 10.01 10.26 -2.08
CA THR A 48 10.78 9.95 -0.86
C THR A 48 11.51 11.16 -0.28
N ALA A 49 11.81 12.19 -1.09
CA ALA A 49 12.47 13.42 -0.67
C ALA A 49 11.51 14.55 -0.23
N CYS A 50 10.19 14.42 -0.49
CA CYS A 50 9.19 15.41 -0.10
C CYS A 50 8.51 14.99 1.22
N SER A 51 9.12 15.37 2.35
CA SER A 51 8.65 15.08 3.71
C SER A 51 7.20 15.52 3.99
N VAL A 52 6.63 16.38 3.14
CA VAL A 52 5.29 16.95 3.30
C VAL A 52 4.18 15.98 2.83
N ASN A 53 4.46 15.04 1.91
CA ASN A 53 3.42 14.22 1.27
C ASN A 53 3.38 12.74 1.69
N GLN A 54 4.36 12.24 2.46
CA GLN A 54 4.38 10.82 2.85
C GLN A 54 3.19 10.42 3.72
N MET A 55 2.76 11.28 4.64
CA MET A 55 1.63 10.99 5.52
C MET A 55 0.30 10.87 4.74
N THR A 56 0.06 11.80 3.80
CA THR A 56 -1.14 11.81 2.95
C THR A 56 -1.15 10.64 1.98
N LEU A 57 -0.01 10.35 1.35
CA LEU A 57 0.14 9.22 0.43
C LEU A 57 -0.10 7.89 1.16
N LYS A 58 0.51 7.71 2.32
CA LYS A 58 0.30 6.55 3.18
C LYS A 58 -1.18 6.40 3.56
N ALA A 59 -1.85 7.48 3.93
CA ALA A 59 -3.26 7.46 4.27
C ALA A 59 -4.14 7.05 3.07
N GLY A 60 -3.83 7.54 1.87
CA GLY A 60 -4.50 7.14 0.63
C GLY A 60 -4.31 5.64 0.33
N VAL A 61 -3.07 5.15 0.42
CA VAL A 61 -2.74 3.74 0.24
C VAL A 61 -3.47 2.86 1.25
N GLU A 62 -3.42 3.22 2.53
CA GLU A 62 -4.08 2.50 3.60
C GLU A 62 -5.61 2.45 3.39
N THR A 63 -6.21 3.57 2.97
CA THR A 63 -7.65 3.64 2.70
C THR A 63 -8.05 2.71 1.56
N THR A 64 -7.31 2.71 0.45
CA THR A 64 -7.60 1.81 -0.67
C THR A 64 -7.40 0.35 -0.28
N ILE A 65 -6.33 0.01 0.44
CA ILE A 65 -6.12 -1.36 0.92
C ILE A 65 -7.29 -1.81 1.81
N LYS A 66 -7.72 -0.96 2.75
CA LYS A 66 -8.87 -1.24 3.63
C LYS A 66 -10.19 -1.38 2.87
N LYS A 67 -10.35 -0.75 1.71
CA LYS A 67 -11.52 -0.91 0.83
C LYS A 67 -11.64 -2.34 0.27
N TYR A 68 -10.51 -2.97 -0.07
CA TYR A 68 -10.47 -4.34 -0.60
C TYR A 68 -10.28 -5.40 0.51
N ALA A 69 -9.65 -5.02 1.61
CA ALA A 69 -9.36 -5.87 2.76
C ALA A 69 -9.63 -5.09 4.07
N PRO A 70 -10.90 -4.96 4.48
CA PRO A 70 -11.29 -4.18 5.66
C PRO A 70 -10.75 -4.74 6.99
N GLN A 71 -10.31 -5.99 7.01
CA GLN A 71 -9.64 -6.63 8.15
C GLN A 71 -8.21 -6.11 8.40
N ILE A 72 -7.61 -5.38 7.45
CA ILE A 72 -6.30 -4.75 7.65
C ILE A 72 -6.43 -3.63 8.66
N GLU A 73 -5.67 -3.71 9.74
CA GLU A 73 -5.65 -2.71 10.80
C GLU A 73 -4.63 -1.61 10.49
N THR A 74 -3.42 -2.01 10.06
CA THR A 74 -2.29 -1.09 9.85
C THR A 74 -1.55 -1.38 8.56
N VAL A 75 -1.11 -0.30 7.90
CA VAL A 75 -0.21 -0.36 6.76
C VAL A 75 1.08 0.38 7.11
N VAL A 76 2.22 -0.26 6.87
CA VAL A 76 3.54 0.30 7.16
C VAL A 76 4.37 0.28 5.89
N ASN A 77 5.01 1.42 5.61
CA ASN A 77 6.03 1.46 4.58
C ASN A 77 7.35 0.97 5.18
N VAL A 78 7.97 -0.01 4.54
CA VAL A 78 9.32 -0.48 4.83
C VAL A 78 10.25 0.06 3.74
N ASP A 79 11.31 0.76 4.14
CA ASP A 79 12.34 1.32 3.26
C ASP A 79 13.50 0.34 3.11
#